data_AF-A0A9P6Q320-F1
#
_entry.id   AF-A0A9P6Q320-F1
#
_cell.length_a   1.000
_cell.length_b   1.000
_cell.length_c   1.000
_cell.angle_alpha   90.00
_cell.angle_beta   90.00
_cell.angle_gamma   90.00
#
_symmetry.space_group_name_H-M   'P 1'
#
loop_
_entity.id
_entity.type
_entity.pdbx_description
1 polymer ?
#
loop_
_entity_poly.entity_id
_entity_poly.type
_entity_poly.pdbx_seq_one_letter_code
_entity_poly.pdbx_strand_id
1 'polypeptide(L)'
;MEPSHAFATQILETLPEPEIAEIQRRQTQMNLSLQRTNASLSALNEFSAVKWADLHPKFEAHTKLIKELQSDLDHVFRRIRTIKTKLNLPNVENEDDDEEDGDGSGEQDQEQERPRVGHDTIQ
;
A
#
# COMPACT_ATOMS: atom_id res chain seq x y z
N MET A 1 -63.59 13.15 14.06
CA MET A 1 -62.26 12.53 13.90
C MET A 1 -61.43 13.53 13.10
N GLU A 2 -60.34 14.05 13.67
CA GLU A 2 -59.52 15.07 13.00
C GLU A 2 -59.02 14.55 11.63
N PRO A 3 -59.10 15.34 10.55
CA PRO A 3 -58.74 14.90 9.20
C PRO A 3 -57.28 14.46 9.09
N SER A 4 -56.39 15.00 9.93
CA SER A 4 -55.00 14.56 10.05
C SER A 4 -54.87 13.13 10.57
N HIS A 5 -55.75 12.71 11.48
CA HIS A 5 -55.74 11.36 12.02
C HIS A 5 -56.25 10.36 10.99
N ALA A 6 -57.29 10.71 10.24
CA ALA A 6 -57.80 9.87 9.15
C ALA A 6 -56.74 9.67 8.05
N PHE A 7 -56.00 10.72 7.70
CA PHE A 7 -54.90 10.65 6.73
C PHE A 7 -53.73 9.79 7.24
N ALA A 8 -53.31 9.98 8.49
CA ALA A 8 -52.25 9.17 9.10
C ALA A 8 -52.64 7.68 9.18
N THR A 9 -53.88 7.36 9.55
CA THR A 9 -54.41 5.99 9.56
C THR A 9 -54.47 5.41 8.15
N GLN A 10 -54.89 6.20 7.16
CA GLN A 10 -54.96 5.74 5.77
C GLN A 10 -53.56 5.49 5.19
N ILE A 11 -52.56 6.31 5.50
CA ILE A 11 -51.16 6.04 5.13
C ILE A 11 -50.68 4.74 5.78
N LEU A 12 -50.99 4.54 7.07
CA LEU A 12 -50.60 3.34 7.81
C LEU A 12 -51.27 2.07 7.26
N GLU A 13 -52.54 2.14 6.85
CA GLU A 13 -53.29 1.05 6.22
C GLU A 13 -52.83 0.77 4.77
N THR A 14 -52.37 1.80 4.05
CA THR A 14 -51.87 1.66 2.67
C THR A 14 -50.43 1.17 2.57
N LEU A 15 -49.69 1.16 3.69
CA LEU A 15 -48.36 0.57 3.77
C LEU A 15 -48.51 -0.91 4.15
N PRO A 16 -48.28 -1.85 3.22
CA PRO A 16 -48.44 -3.26 3.54
C PRO A 16 -47.35 -3.65 4.55
N GLU A 17 -47.73 -4.04 5.76
CA GLU A 17 -46.84 -4.68 6.75
C GLU A 17 -45.86 -5.71 6.15
N PRO A 18 -46.22 -6.56 5.16
CA PRO A 18 -45.25 -7.46 4.52
C PRO A 18 -44.11 -6.73 3.79
N GLU A 19 -44.34 -5.55 3.21
CA GLU A 19 -43.30 -4.78 2.52
C GLU A 19 -42.32 -4.16 3.52
N ILE A 20 -42.82 -3.65 4.65
CA ILE A 20 -41.98 -3.14 5.74
C ILE A 20 -41.11 -4.26 6.32
N ALA A 21 -41.70 -5.44 6.56
CA ALA A 21 -40.97 -6.61 7.04
C ALA A 21 -39.88 -7.05 6.04
N GLU A 22 -40.16 -6.99 4.74
CA GLU A 22 -39.19 -7.31 3.70
C GLU A 22 -38.05 -6.27 3.62
N ILE A 23 -38.35 -4.98 3.78
CA ILE A 23 -37.33 -3.93 3.87
C ILE A 23 -36.44 -4.17 5.10
N GLN A 24 -37.03 -4.44 6.25
CA GLN A 24 -36.28 -4.73 7.49
C GLN A 24 -35.40 -5.96 7.34
N ARG A 25 -35.90 -7.03 6.69
CA ARG A 25 -35.13 -8.23 6.38
C ARG A 25 -33.94 -7.92 5.49
N ARG A 26 -34.15 -7.15 4.41
CA ARG A 26 -33.07 -6.74 3.48
C ARG A 26 -32.02 -5.87 4.16
N GLN A 27 -32.45 -4.90 4.97
CA GLN A 27 -31.54 -4.05 5.73
C GLN A 27 -30.71 -4.85 6.73
N THR A 28 -31.31 -5.83 7.41
CA THR A 28 -30.61 -6.74 8.33
C THR A 28 -29.57 -7.57 7.57
N GLN A 29 -29.94 -8.14 6.42
CA GLN A 29 -29.01 -8.88 5.57
C GLN A 29 -27.85 -8.00 5.07
N MET A 30 -28.14 -6.77 4.66
CA MET A 30 -27.14 -5.80 4.22
C MET A 30 -26.21 -5.42 5.36
N ASN A 31 -26.74 -5.17 6.56
CA ASN A 31 -25.94 -4.86 7.74
C ASN A 31 -24.98 -6.00 8.09
N LEU A 32 -25.47 -7.26 8.11
CA LEU A 32 -24.63 -8.44 8.33
C LEU A 32 -23.55 -8.59 7.25
N SER A 33 -23.91 -8.31 5.99
CA SER A 33 -22.94 -8.34 4.88
C SER A 33 -21.85 -7.28 5.07
N LEU A 34 -22.22 -6.06 5.48
CA LEU A 34 -21.27 -4.98 5.74
C LEU A 34 -20.34 -5.32 6.91
N GLN A 35 -20.89 -5.87 8.00
CA GLN A 35 -20.08 -6.33 9.15
C GLN A 35 -19.08 -7.41 8.73
N ARG A 36 -19.52 -8.40 7.94
CA ARG A 36 -18.62 -9.46 7.42
C ARG A 36 -17.52 -8.88 6.54
N THR A 37 -17.86 -7.97 5.64
CA THR A 37 -16.87 -7.31 4.77
C THR A 37 -15.87 -6.52 5.59
N ASN A 38 -16.34 -5.76 6.60
CA ASN A 38 -15.47 -4.97 7.46
C ASN A 38 -14.50 -5.86 8.28
N ALA A 39 -14.98 -6.99 8.80
CA ALA A 39 -14.12 -7.97 9.45
C ALA A 39 -13.05 -8.54 8.51
N SER A 40 -13.42 -8.86 7.26
CA SER A 40 -12.48 -9.34 6.25
C SER A 40 -11.44 -8.30 5.87
N LEU A 41 -11.85 -7.02 5.71
CA LEU A 41 -10.94 -5.92 5.42
C LEU A 41 -9.98 -5.66 6.59
N SER A 42 -10.48 -5.73 7.83
CA SER A 42 -9.65 -5.58 9.02
C SER A 42 -8.59 -6.69 9.11
N ALA A 43 -8.99 -7.95 8.86
CA ALA A 43 -8.07 -9.07 8.80
C ALA A 43 -7.05 -8.95 7.66
N LEU A 44 -7.48 -8.46 6.49
CA LEU A 44 -6.58 -8.20 5.36
C LEU A 44 -5.57 -7.10 5.69
N ASN A 45 -5.99 -6.02 6.36
CA ASN A 45 -5.11 -4.94 6.78
C ASN A 45 -4.06 -5.41 7.80
N GLU A 46 -4.46 -6.25 8.76
CA GLU A 46 -3.53 -6.83 9.72
C GLU A 46 -2.54 -7.77 9.01
N PHE A 47 -3.05 -8.66 8.15
CA PHE A 47 -2.21 -9.58 7.39
C PHE A 47 -1.22 -8.84 6.48
N SER A 48 -1.67 -7.81 5.77
CA SER A 48 -0.82 -7.02 4.87
C SER A 48 0.25 -6.24 5.66
N ALA A 49 -0.10 -5.68 6.82
CA ALA A 49 0.87 -5.01 7.68
C ALA A 49 1.96 -5.97 8.18
N VAL A 50 1.59 -7.17 8.64
CA VAL A 50 2.56 -8.19 9.07
C VAL A 50 3.46 -8.63 7.90
N LYS A 51 2.88 -8.85 6.72
CA LYS A 51 3.66 -9.22 5.53
C LYS A 51 4.60 -8.11 5.09
N TRP A 52 4.16 -6.86 5.12
CA TRP A 52 4.98 -5.71 4.80
C TRP A 52 6.19 -5.61 5.74
N ALA A 53 5.96 -5.69 7.06
CA ALA A 53 7.02 -5.61 8.06
C ALA A 53 8.09 -6.70 7.91
N ASP A 54 7.73 -7.90 7.41
CA ASP A 54 8.68 -8.98 7.15
C ASP A 54 9.41 -8.86 5.80
N LEU A 55 8.69 -8.45 4.75
CA LEU A 55 9.23 -8.44 3.38
C LEU A 55 10.01 -7.16 3.05
N HIS A 56 9.54 -6.00 3.50
CA HIS A 56 10.11 -4.71 3.13
C HIS A 56 11.60 -4.59 3.51
N PRO A 57 12.04 -4.93 4.75
CA PRO A 57 13.45 -4.86 5.11
C PRO A 57 14.34 -5.81 4.29
N LYS A 58 13.80 -6.97 3.87
CA LYS A 58 14.53 -7.93 3.03
C LYS A 58 14.72 -7.37 1.62
N PHE A 59 13.68 -6.75 1.06
CA PHE A 59 13.78 -6.06 -0.22
C PHE A 59 14.81 -4.94 -0.18
N GLU A 60 14.77 -4.09 0.84
CA GLU A 60 15.77 -3.01 1.00
C GLU A 60 17.19 -3.56 1.11
N ALA A 61 17.40 -4.58 1.94
CA ALA A 61 18.71 -5.22 2.10
C ALA A 61 19.21 -5.85 0.79
N HIS A 62 18.35 -6.53 0.04
CA HIS A 62 18.70 -7.12 -1.25
C HIS A 62 19.01 -6.06 -2.31
N THR A 63 18.21 -4.99 -2.40
CA THR A 63 18.48 -3.89 -3.32
C THR A 63 19.79 -3.19 -2.98
N LYS A 64 20.09 -2.99 -1.69
CA LYS A 64 21.38 -2.44 -1.26
C LYS A 64 22.55 -3.33 -1.67
N LEU A 65 22.45 -4.64 -1.41
CA LEU A 65 23.49 -5.61 -1.80
C LEU A 65 23.74 -5.62 -3.31
N ILE A 66 22.68 -5.53 -4.13
CA ILE A 66 22.83 -5.47 -5.59
C ILE A 66 23.62 -4.22 -6.02
N LYS A 67 23.38 -3.06 -5.40
CA LYS A 67 24.14 -1.83 -5.68
C LYS A 67 25.61 -1.96 -5.26
N GLU A 68 25.87 -2.57 -4.11
CA GLU A 68 27.23 -2.85 -3.64
C GLU A 68 27.97 -3.77 -4.62
N LEU A 69 27.32 -4.86 -5.06
CA LEU A 69 27.89 -5.79 -6.04
C LEU A 69 28.16 -5.13 -7.40
N GLN A 70 27.30 -4.20 -7.82
CA GLN A 70 27.53 -3.42 -9.04
C GLN A 70 28.82 -2.59 -8.90
N SER A 71 28.98 -1.86 -7.81
CA SER A 71 30.19 -1.06 -7.54
C SER A 71 31.45 -1.93 -7.47
N ASP A 72 31.37 -3.10 -6.83
CA ASP A 72 32.48 -4.05 -6.76
C ASP A 72 32.87 -4.58 -8.14
N LEU A 73 31.89 -4.90 -8.99
CA LEU A 73 32.14 -5.32 -10.37
C LEU A 73 32.81 -4.20 -11.17
N ASP A 74 32.33 -2.97 -11.06
CA ASP A 74 32.94 -1.81 -11.72
C ASP A 74 34.39 -1.62 -11.27
N HIS A 75 34.67 -1.78 -9.98
CA HIS A 75 36.03 -1.73 -9.45
C HIS A 75 36.92 -2.83 -10.06
N VAL A 76 36.42 -4.07 -10.11
CA VAL A 76 37.14 -5.21 -10.70
C VAL A 76 37.41 -4.97 -12.19
N PHE A 77 36.42 -4.49 -12.95
CA PHE A 77 36.60 -4.21 -14.38
C PHE A 77 37.60 -3.08 -14.62
N ARG A 78 37.55 -1.99 -13.85
CA ARG A 78 38.55 -0.90 -13.92
C ARG A 78 39.95 -1.41 -13.61
N ARG A 79 40.12 -2.27 -12.59
CA ARG A 79 41.41 -2.90 -12.25
C ARG A 79 41.92 -3.80 -13.39
N ILE A 80 41.07 -4.63 -13.96
CA ILE A 80 41.41 -5.48 -15.11
C ILE A 80 41.86 -4.63 -16.30
N ARG A 81 41.14 -3.55 -16.62
CA ARG A 81 41.51 -2.62 -17.71
C ARG A 81 42.87 -1.95 -17.45
N THR A 82 43.13 -1.54 -16.22
CA THR A 82 44.43 -0.99 -15.80
C THR A 82 45.58 -2.01 -15.95
N ILE A 83 45.33 -3.29 -15.67
CA ILE A 83 46.36 -4.34 -15.83
C ILE A 83 46.59 -4.62 -17.33
N LYS A 84 45.52 -4.74 -18.13
CA LYS A 84 45.62 -4.99 -19.57
C LYS A 84 46.40 -3.89 -20.29
N THR A 85 46.14 -2.62 -19.97
CA THR A 85 46.87 -1.46 -20.52
C THR A 85 48.36 -1.51 -20.17
N LYS A 86 48.72 -1.83 -18.90
CA LYS A 86 50.13 -2.02 -18.50
C LYS A 86 50.84 -3.17 -19.22
N LEU A 87 50.09 -4.17 -19.69
CA LEU A 87 50.61 -5.32 -20.41
C LEU A 87 50.56 -5.14 -21.95
N ASN A 88 50.16 -3.97 -22.45
CA ASN A 88 49.94 -3.70 -23.89
C ASN A 88 48.99 -4.70 -24.58
N LEU A 89 48.06 -5.31 -23.83
CA LEU A 89 46.99 -6.09 -24.45
C LEU A 89 46.02 -5.12 -25.15
N PRO A 90 45.50 -5.47 -26.35
CA PRO A 90 44.54 -4.62 -27.05
C PRO A 90 43.33 -4.37 -26.14
N ASN A 91 43.11 -3.10 -25.81
CA ASN A 91 41.92 -2.65 -25.10
C ASN A 91 40.78 -2.74 -26.13
N VAL A 92 39.86 -3.70 -25.96
CA VAL A 92 38.61 -3.66 -26.71
C VAL A 92 37.83 -2.47 -26.13
N GLU A 93 37.94 -1.36 -26.85
CA GLU A 93 37.21 -0.12 -26.61
C GLU A 93 35.72 -0.43 -26.73
N ASN A 94 35.07 -0.65 -25.59
CA ASN A 94 33.72 -0.17 -25.45
C ASN A 94 33.90 1.27 -24.99
N GLU A 95 33.72 2.20 -25.93
CA GLU A 95 33.31 3.56 -25.62
C GLU A 95 32.10 3.42 -24.70
N ASP A 96 32.25 3.73 -23.42
CA ASP A 96 31.20 4.24 -22.52
C ASP A 96 31.77 4.34 -21.09
N ASP A 97 31.51 5.52 -20.50
CA ASP A 97 31.47 5.84 -19.07
C ASP A 97 32.78 6.24 -18.35
N ASP A 98 33.37 7.36 -18.80
CA ASP A 98 33.83 8.39 -17.87
C ASP A 98 32.61 9.18 -17.35
N GLU A 99 31.70 8.53 -16.60
CA GLU A 99 30.72 9.28 -15.80
C GLU A 99 31.46 9.81 -14.56
N GLU A 100 31.61 11.14 -14.51
CA GLU A 100 32.05 11.86 -13.32
C GLU A 100 31.07 11.54 -12.16
N ASP A 101 31.62 11.05 -11.04
CA ASP A 101 30.87 10.79 -9.81
C ASP A 101 30.24 12.10 -9.29
N GLY A 102 28.99 12.35 -9.68
CA GLY A 102 28.11 13.35 -9.09
C GLY A 102 27.61 12.86 -7.72
N ASP A 103 28.22 13.37 -6.65
CA ASP A 103 27.75 13.32 -5.27
C ASP A 103 26.27 13.72 -5.16
N GLY A 104 25.40 12.71 -5.14
CA GLY A 104 23.97 12.84 -4.83
C GLY A 104 23.73 12.59 -3.34
N SER A 105 24.28 13.45 -2.49
CA SER A 105 23.96 13.49 -1.08
C SER A 105 22.54 14.01 -0.85
N GLY A 106 21.67 13.13 -0.34
CA GLY A 106 20.66 13.48 0.67
C GLY A 106 19.25 13.80 0.17
N GLU A 107 18.39 12.79 0.09
CA GLU A 107 16.98 12.93 0.46
C GLU A 107 16.75 12.16 1.76
N GLN A 108 16.71 12.89 2.88
CA GLN A 108 16.15 12.41 4.13
C GLN A 108 14.63 12.61 4.03
N ASP A 109 13.90 11.57 3.66
CA ASP A 109 12.46 11.53 3.88
C ASP A 109 12.19 11.43 5.39
N GLN A 110 11.99 12.58 6.02
CA GLN A 110 11.33 12.65 7.31
C GLN A 110 9.83 12.43 7.08
N GLU A 111 9.40 11.17 7.15
CA GLU A 111 7.98 10.86 7.32
C GLU A 111 7.52 11.43 8.67
N GLN A 112 6.89 12.61 8.61
CA GLN A 112 6.10 13.14 9.71
C GLN A 112 4.97 12.17 10.01
N GLU A 113 5.04 11.52 11.17
CA GLU A 113 3.92 10.82 11.79
C GLU A 113 2.72 11.78 11.88
N ARG A 114 1.71 11.56 11.03
CA ARG A 114 0.42 12.22 11.21
C ARG A 114 -0.24 11.62 12.46
N PRO A 115 -0.68 12.43 13.43
CA PRO A 115 -1.37 11.89 14.60
C PRO A 115 -2.67 11.22 14.13
N ARG A 116 -2.88 9.99 14.57
CA ARG A 116 -4.12 9.24 14.35
C ARG A 116 -5.26 10.02 14.97
N VAL A 117 -6.12 10.60 14.14
CA VAL A 117 -7.40 11.15 14.60
C VAL A 117 -8.24 9.95 15.02
N GLY A 118 -8.40 9.80 16.34
CA GLY A 118 -9.36 8.86 16.92
C GLY A 118 -10.73 9.19 16.35
N HIS A 119 -11.31 8.25 15.61
CA HIS A 119 -12.73 8.30 15.34
C HIS A 119 -13.40 7.64 16.54
N ASP A 120 -14.04 8.48 17.33
CA ASP A 120 -14.79 8.08 18.51
C ASP A 120 -15.73 6.91 18.21
N THR A 121 -15.72 5.98 19.16
CA THR A 121 -16.74 4.96 19.37
C THR A 121 -18.10 5.65 19.47
N ILE A 122 -18.96 5.46 18.49
CA ILE A 122 -20.37 5.81 18.61
C ILE A 122 -21.02 4.75 19.50
N GLN A 123 -21.45 5.18 20.70
CA GLN A 123 -22.39 4.47 21.57
C GLN A 123 -23.76 4.36 20.91
#